data_AF-A0A7V4Y0G6-F1
#
_entry.id   AF-A0A7V4Y0G6-F1
#
_cell.length_a   1.000
_cell.length_b   1.000
_cell.length_c   1.000
_cell.angle_alpha   90.00
_cell.angle_beta   90.00
_cell.angle_gamma   90.00
#
_symmetry.space_group_name_H-M   'P 1'
#
loop_
_entity.id
_entity.type
_entity.pdbx_description
1 polymer ?
#
loop_
_entity_poly.entity_id
_entity_poly.type
_entity_poly.pdbx_seq_one_letter_code
_entity_poly.pdbx_strand_id
1 'polypeptide(L)'
;MGESGLFVVQTNHLVHPSLSIYNPKWLAEIATFARYDTVFQYLKEAPRGTVDFAQAKKILASDDWYDATKAKWMRNQPGAKEISNSHTSVGQGIFLPGESTAYFQAGTPSGIGLPAFATGEYVKIKLADQPGKVVRQAERDALEMYWQVRDAFEHDLNAKAPFLTVAASGDLRSKLDQAFSAYSLGLDRASFASLQSDENARIRLWAEAMSHYAKAQLYAGMAKTALLKLRESNR
;
A
#
# COMPACT_ATOMS: atom_id res chain seq x y z
N MET A 1 -15.86 -17.74 -21.39
CA MET A 1 -15.71 -18.88 -20.46
C MET A 1 -15.62 -18.32 -19.06
N GLY A 2 -16.31 -18.88 -18.07
CA GLY A 2 -16.16 -18.47 -16.66
C GLY A 2 -14.83 -18.96 -16.11
N GLU A 3 -14.31 -18.29 -15.09
CA GLU A 3 -13.03 -18.66 -14.46
C GLU A 3 -13.10 -20.10 -13.91
N SER A 4 -12.39 -21.03 -14.55
CA SER A 4 -12.33 -22.44 -14.16
C SER A 4 -11.13 -22.72 -13.23
N GLY A 5 -10.68 -21.71 -12.46
CA GLY A 5 -9.28 -21.60 -12.03
C GLY A 5 -9.05 -21.36 -10.52
N LEU A 6 -7.76 -21.36 -10.19
CA LEU A 6 -7.14 -21.27 -8.85
C LEU A 6 -7.24 -19.90 -8.17
N PHE A 7 -7.82 -18.94 -8.87
CA PHE A 7 -7.94 -17.55 -8.47
C PHE A 7 -9.19 -16.97 -9.13
N VAL A 8 -9.64 -15.84 -8.60
CA VAL A 8 -10.78 -15.08 -9.11
C VAL A 8 -10.31 -13.65 -9.39
N VAL A 9 -10.64 -13.14 -10.57
CA VAL A 9 -10.45 -11.73 -10.94
C VAL A 9 -11.83 -11.11 -11.15
N GLN A 10 -12.04 -9.94 -10.57
CA GLN A 10 -13.29 -9.20 -10.72
C GLN A 10 -12.97 -7.73 -10.92
N THR A 11 -13.56 -7.14 -11.96
CA THR A 11 -13.53 -5.69 -12.21
C THR A 11 -14.96 -5.13 -12.20
N ASN A 12 -15.29 -4.18 -13.07
CA ASN A 12 -16.60 -3.53 -13.11
C ASN A 12 -17.63 -4.28 -13.97
N HIS A 13 -17.27 -5.44 -14.52
CA HIS A 13 -18.16 -6.25 -15.36
C HIS A 13 -18.44 -7.62 -14.75
N LEU A 14 -19.56 -8.22 -15.14
CA LEU A 14 -19.94 -9.58 -14.81
C LEU A 14 -19.12 -10.54 -15.68
N VAL A 15 -18.24 -11.30 -15.04
CA VAL A 15 -17.25 -12.18 -15.68
C VAL A 15 -17.90 -13.48 -16.19
N HIS A 16 -18.95 -13.96 -15.50
CA HIS A 16 -19.61 -15.20 -15.88
C HIS A 16 -20.30 -15.07 -17.26
N PRO A 17 -20.04 -15.97 -18.24
CA PRO A 17 -20.54 -15.83 -19.60
C PRO A 17 -22.06 -15.71 -19.70
N SER A 18 -22.81 -16.44 -18.87
CA SER A 18 -24.28 -16.37 -18.86
C SER A 18 -24.81 -15.01 -18.38
N LEU A 19 -24.00 -14.23 -17.67
CA LEU A 19 -24.34 -12.91 -17.16
C LEU A 19 -23.85 -11.78 -18.06
N SER A 20 -23.07 -12.11 -19.11
CA SER A 20 -22.46 -11.12 -20.01
C SER A 20 -23.49 -10.22 -20.69
N ILE A 21 -24.71 -10.72 -20.92
CA ILE A 21 -25.83 -9.95 -21.49
C ILE A 21 -26.28 -8.77 -20.62
N TYR A 22 -25.99 -8.80 -19.32
CA TYR A 22 -26.35 -7.72 -18.38
C TYR A 22 -25.25 -6.67 -18.24
N ASN A 23 -24.10 -6.85 -18.88
CA ASN A 23 -23.02 -5.88 -18.86
C ASN A 23 -23.40 -4.63 -19.66
N PRO A 24 -23.39 -3.42 -19.06
CA PRO A 24 -23.66 -2.20 -19.79
C PRO A 24 -22.61 -1.91 -20.87
N LYS A 25 -23.02 -1.29 -21.98
CA LYS A 25 -22.11 -0.96 -23.10
C LYS A 25 -20.99 0.03 -22.72
N TRP A 26 -21.25 0.93 -21.76
CA TRP A 26 -20.28 1.94 -21.31
C TRP A 26 -19.07 1.33 -20.58
N LEU A 27 -19.10 0.04 -20.22
CA LEU A 27 -17.99 -0.63 -19.56
C LEU A 27 -16.68 -0.63 -20.39
N ALA A 28 -16.79 -0.59 -21.72
CA ALA A 28 -15.62 -0.46 -22.59
C ALA A 28 -14.92 0.90 -22.42
N GLU A 29 -15.66 1.96 -22.09
CA GLU A 29 -15.13 3.33 -21.96
C GLU A 29 -14.26 3.51 -20.71
N ILE A 30 -14.44 2.64 -19.71
CA ILE A 30 -13.67 2.62 -18.45
C ILE A 30 -12.62 1.50 -18.42
N ALA A 31 -12.29 0.95 -19.60
CA ALA A 31 -11.27 -0.07 -19.83
C ALA A 31 -11.35 -1.28 -18.87
N THR A 32 -12.57 -1.67 -18.46
CA THR A 32 -12.74 -2.71 -17.43
C THR A 32 -12.25 -4.09 -17.90
N PHE A 33 -12.31 -4.35 -19.20
CA PHE A 33 -11.88 -5.61 -19.81
C PHE A 33 -10.36 -5.70 -19.83
N ALA A 34 -9.66 -4.64 -20.28
CA ALA A 34 -8.20 -4.59 -20.26
C ALA A 34 -7.63 -4.71 -18.84
N ARG A 35 -8.26 -4.08 -17.84
CA ARG A 35 -7.87 -4.25 -16.42
C ARG A 35 -8.05 -5.68 -15.94
N TYR A 36 -9.15 -6.33 -16.32
CA TYR A 36 -9.39 -7.74 -16.00
C TYR A 36 -8.31 -8.63 -16.63
N ASP A 37 -8.07 -8.48 -17.93
CA ASP A 37 -7.10 -9.28 -18.68
C ASP A 37 -5.67 -9.10 -18.13
N THR A 38 -5.31 -7.87 -17.75
CA THR A 38 -4.01 -7.56 -17.14
C THR A 38 -3.81 -8.29 -15.82
N VAL A 39 -4.77 -8.20 -14.89
CA VAL A 39 -4.66 -8.90 -13.59
C VAL A 39 -4.73 -10.41 -13.78
N PHE A 40 -5.61 -10.88 -14.67
CA PHE A 40 -5.70 -12.29 -15.01
C PHE A 40 -4.37 -12.84 -15.53
N GLN A 41 -3.69 -12.10 -16.42
CA GLN A 41 -2.40 -12.51 -16.96
C GLN A 41 -1.32 -12.55 -15.86
N TYR A 42 -1.27 -11.56 -14.97
CA TYR A 42 -0.37 -11.58 -13.81
C TYR A 42 -0.58 -12.80 -12.91
N LEU A 43 -1.84 -13.15 -12.61
CA LEU A 43 -2.15 -14.27 -11.72
C LEU A 43 -1.96 -15.63 -12.39
N LYS A 44 -2.22 -15.72 -13.70
CA LYS A 44 -1.99 -16.94 -14.49
C LYS A 44 -0.50 -17.31 -14.54
N GLU A 45 0.38 -16.31 -14.58
CA GLU A 45 1.84 -16.50 -14.58
C GLU A 45 2.41 -16.76 -13.17
N ALA A 46 1.65 -16.49 -12.11
CA ALA A 46 2.08 -16.70 -10.73
C ALA A 46 1.95 -18.18 -10.31
N PRO A 47 2.99 -18.76 -9.69
CA PRO A 47 2.86 -20.07 -9.05
C PRO A 47 1.77 -20.08 -7.97
N ARG A 48 1.17 -21.25 -7.73
CA ARG A 48 0.13 -21.40 -6.69
C ARG A 48 0.69 -21.03 -5.32
N GLY A 49 -0.02 -20.18 -4.58
CA GLY A 49 0.33 -19.82 -3.20
C GLY A 49 1.50 -18.86 -3.06
N THR A 50 2.02 -18.29 -4.15
CA THR A 50 3.19 -17.37 -4.10
C THR A 50 2.83 -15.90 -4.25
N VAL A 51 1.55 -15.55 -4.22
CA VAL A 51 1.12 -14.14 -4.22
C VAL A 51 1.32 -13.59 -2.81
N ASP A 52 2.51 -13.06 -2.56
CA ASP A 52 2.85 -12.35 -1.33
C ASP A 52 2.59 -10.84 -1.46
N PHE A 53 2.90 -10.09 -0.40
CA PHE A 53 2.74 -8.63 -0.40
C PHE A 53 3.56 -7.94 -1.51
N ALA A 54 4.78 -8.40 -1.79
CA ALA A 54 5.65 -7.77 -2.79
C ALA A 54 5.10 -7.97 -4.20
N GLN A 55 4.64 -9.19 -4.52
CA GLN A 55 4.00 -9.51 -5.79
C GLN A 55 2.68 -8.74 -5.95
N ALA A 56 1.84 -8.69 -4.91
CA ALA A 56 0.59 -7.94 -4.95
C ALA A 56 0.82 -6.43 -5.15
N LYS A 57 1.76 -5.84 -4.39
CA LYS A 57 2.17 -4.44 -4.55
C LYS A 57 2.67 -4.16 -5.98
N LYS A 58 3.47 -5.07 -6.56
CA LYS A 58 3.96 -4.95 -7.94
C LYS A 58 2.84 -4.95 -8.97
N ILE A 59 1.86 -5.84 -8.83
CA ILE A 59 0.70 -5.92 -9.74
C ILE A 59 -0.10 -4.61 -9.67
N LEU A 60 -0.40 -4.13 -8.46
CA LEU A 60 -1.21 -2.93 -8.26
C LEU A 60 -0.49 -1.65 -8.70
N ALA A 61 0.82 -1.54 -8.47
CA ALA A 61 1.64 -0.40 -8.86
C ALA A 61 2.09 -0.40 -10.32
N SER A 62 1.69 -1.40 -11.12
CA SER A 62 2.15 -1.53 -12.49
C SER A 62 1.47 -0.52 -13.43
N ASP A 63 2.29 0.16 -14.23
CA ASP A 63 1.86 0.97 -15.38
C ASP A 63 1.81 0.16 -16.69
N ASP A 64 1.99 -1.16 -16.61
CA ASP A 64 1.87 -2.08 -17.74
C ASP A 64 0.44 -2.61 -17.83
N TRP A 65 0.00 -2.93 -19.05
CA TRP A 65 -1.29 -3.59 -19.29
C TRP A 65 -1.18 -4.65 -20.39
N TYR A 66 -2.10 -5.60 -20.39
CA TYR A 66 -2.12 -6.69 -21.36
C TYR A 66 -3.18 -6.43 -22.45
N ASP A 67 -2.73 -6.32 -23.70
CA ASP A 67 -3.62 -6.25 -24.87
C ASP A 67 -4.00 -7.67 -25.30
N ALA A 68 -5.14 -8.14 -24.83
CA ALA A 68 -5.65 -9.48 -25.16
C ALA A 68 -5.93 -9.66 -26.66
N THR A 69 -6.22 -8.59 -27.41
CA THR A 69 -6.48 -8.67 -28.85
C THR A 69 -5.22 -8.95 -29.65
N LYS A 70 -4.06 -8.53 -29.14
CA LYS A 70 -2.73 -8.75 -29.74
C LYS A 70 -1.89 -9.79 -29.00
N ALA A 71 -2.44 -10.35 -27.92
CA ALA A 71 -1.75 -11.24 -26.99
C ALA A 71 -0.39 -10.69 -26.52
N LYS A 72 -0.32 -9.38 -26.20
CA LYS A 72 0.95 -8.68 -25.94
C LYS A 72 0.90 -7.77 -24.71
N TRP A 73 1.98 -7.78 -23.94
CA TRP A 73 2.23 -6.79 -22.88
C TRP A 73 2.58 -5.42 -23.47
N MET A 74 1.82 -4.42 -23.06
CA MET A 74 2.02 -3.01 -23.36
C MET A 74 2.73 -2.39 -22.16
N ARG A 75 3.92 -1.84 -22.39
CA ARG A 75 4.83 -1.41 -21.32
C ARG A 75 4.80 0.09 -21.15
N ASN A 76 4.59 0.54 -19.90
CA ASN A 76 4.65 1.94 -19.46
C ASN A 76 4.18 2.93 -20.53
N GLN A 77 2.86 2.99 -20.75
CA GLN A 77 2.24 3.90 -21.71
C GLN A 77 1.48 5.02 -20.99
N PRO A 78 2.13 6.15 -20.68
CA PRO A 78 1.49 7.25 -19.99
C PRO A 78 0.16 7.66 -20.64
N GLY A 79 -0.90 7.77 -19.84
CA GLY A 79 -2.23 8.19 -20.29
C GLY A 79 -3.09 7.10 -20.94
N ALA A 80 -2.61 5.86 -21.07
CA ALA A 80 -3.44 4.74 -21.49
C ALA A 80 -4.56 4.48 -20.47
N LYS A 81 -5.80 4.29 -20.95
CA LYS A 81 -6.98 4.07 -20.09
C LYS A 81 -6.98 2.65 -19.50
N GLU A 82 -6.25 1.75 -20.14
CA GLU A 82 -6.13 0.33 -19.88
C GLU A 82 -5.25 0.00 -18.66
N ILE A 83 -4.44 0.97 -18.21
CA ILE A 83 -3.56 0.81 -17.05
C ILE A 83 -4.40 0.56 -15.79
N SER A 84 -4.04 -0.51 -15.06
CA SER A 84 -4.71 -0.90 -13.82
C SER A 84 -4.49 0.11 -12.70
N ASN A 85 -3.32 0.74 -12.66
CA ASN A 85 -2.95 1.82 -11.73
C ASN A 85 -3.56 3.16 -12.15
N SER A 86 -4.89 3.20 -12.30
CA SER A 86 -5.58 4.42 -12.72
C SER A 86 -5.20 5.58 -11.82
N HIS A 87 -4.81 6.72 -12.41
CA HIS A 87 -4.42 7.95 -11.74
C HIS A 87 -5.51 8.58 -10.85
N THR A 88 -6.66 7.90 -10.71
CA THR A 88 -7.82 8.29 -9.92
C THR A 88 -8.13 7.32 -8.77
N SER A 89 -7.30 6.29 -8.57
CA SER A 89 -7.46 5.35 -7.46
C SER A 89 -7.29 6.09 -6.13
N VAL A 90 -8.33 6.05 -5.29
CA VAL A 90 -8.35 6.77 -4.00
C VAL A 90 -7.69 5.98 -2.85
N GLY A 91 -7.50 4.68 -3.03
CA GLY A 91 -6.81 3.82 -2.07
C GLY A 91 -6.90 2.34 -2.47
N GLN A 92 -6.14 1.51 -1.77
CA GLN A 92 -6.03 0.08 -2.03
C GLN A 92 -5.87 -0.72 -0.75
N GLY A 93 -6.28 -1.99 -0.80
CA GLY A 93 -6.05 -2.98 0.25
C GLY A 93 -5.43 -4.25 -0.31
N ILE A 94 -4.40 -4.77 0.34
CA ILE A 94 -3.89 -6.14 0.13
C ILE A 94 -4.17 -6.92 1.41
N PHE A 95 -4.85 -8.05 1.29
CA PHE A 95 -5.17 -8.91 2.42
C PHE A 95 -4.45 -10.23 2.25
N LEU A 96 -3.72 -10.65 3.29
CA LEU A 96 -3.07 -11.95 3.39
C LEU A 96 -3.75 -12.74 4.52
N PRO A 97 -4.84 -13.49 4.24
CA PRO A 97 -5.63 -14.15 5.27
C PRO A 97 -4.84 -15.19 6.07
N GLY A 98 -3.96 -15.95 5.39
CA GLY A 98 -3.09 -16.93 6.04
C GLY A 98 -2.13 -16.31 7.07
N GLU A 99 -1.83 -15.02 6.91
CA GLU A 99 -1.02 -14.27 7.87
C GLU A 99 -1.86 -13.42 8.82
N SER A 100 -3.18 -13.31 8.63
CA SER A 100 -4.02 -12.32 9.33
C SER A 100 -3.42 -10.91 9.22
N THR A 101 -2.94 -10.53 8.04
CA THR A 101 -2.33 -9.21 7.79
C THR A 101 -3.11 -8.49 6.70
N ALA A 102 -3.43 -7.22 6.93
CA ALA A 102 -3.97 -6.31 5.93
C ALA A 102 -2.99 -5.16 5.70
N TYR A 103 -2.83 -4.76 4.45
CA TYR A 103 -2.02 -3.63 4.05
C TYR A 103 -2.91 -2.60 3.36
N PHE A 104 -2.81 -1.34 3.74
CA PHE A 104 -3.60 -0.26 3.16
C PHE A 104 -2.71 0.84 2.63
N GLN A 105 -3.03 1.34 1.44
CA GLN A 105 -2.40 2.49 0.84
C GLN A 105 -3.45 3.54 0.50
N ALA A 106 -3.18 4.79 0.86
CA ALA A 106 -3.97 5.93 0.42
C ALA A 106 -3.48 6.43 -0.95
N GLY A 107 -4.42 6.82 -1.81
CA GLY A 107 -4.14 7.30 -3.16
C GLY A 107 -3.67 6.21 -4.12
N THR A 108 -3.02 6.65 -5.20
CA THR A 108 -2.66 5.78 -6.31
C THR A 108 -1.53 4.81 -5.97
N PRO A 109 -1.63 3.54 -6.42
CA PRO A 109 -0.62 2.50 -6.20
C PRO A 109 0.83 2.89 -6.48
N SER A 110 1.09 3.60 -7.58
CA SER A 110 2.45 4.07 -7.93
C SER A 110 2.99 5.16 -7.00
N GLY A 111 2.15 5.77 -6.17
CA GLY A 111 2.50 7.01 -5.47
C GLY A 111 2.53 8.25 -6.38
N ILE A 112 2.02 8.14 -7.62
CA ILE A 112 1.95 9.22 -8.60
C ILE A 112 0.50 9.32 -9.11
N GLY A 113 -0.20 10.42 -8.84
CA GLY A 113 -1.56 10.64 -9.32
C GLY A 113 -2.42 11.49 -8.39
N LEU A 114 -3.74 11.49 -8.67
CA LEU A 114 -4.76 12.18 -7.89
C LEU A 114 -5.61 11.15 -7.09
N PRO A 115 -6.14 11.52 -5.91
CA PRO A 115 -5.98 12.80 -5.22
C PRO A 115 -4.55 13.02 -4.70
N ALA A 116 -4.24 14.26 -4.31
CA ALA A 116 -3.05 14.56 -3.50
C ALA A 116 -2.96 13.55 -2.34
N PHE A 117 -1.75 13.25 -1.84
CA PHE A 117 -1.46 12.25 -0.80
C PHE A 117 -1.18 10.80 -1.25
N ALA A 118 -1.07 10.51 -2.55
CA ALA A 118 -0.50 9.24 -3.01
C ALA A 118 0.99 9.15 -2.63
N THR A 119 1.36 8.22 -1.75
CA THR A 119 2.75 8.08 -1.27
C THR A 119 3.49 6.89 -1.87
N GLY A 120 2.78 5.89 -2.41
CA GLY A 120 3.38 4.60 -2.78
C GLY A 120 3.60 3.66 -1.58
N GLU A 121 3.26 4.11 -0.37
CA GLU A 121 3.54 3.41 0.87
C GLU A 121 2.29 2.76 1.46
N TYR A 122 2.49 1.53 1.96
CA TYR A 122 1.45 0.77 2.62
C TYR A 122 1.65 0.80 4.14
N VAL A 123 0.55 0.97 4.86
CA VAL A 123 0.47 0.71 6.28
C VAL A 123 0.12 -0.75 6.49
N LYS A 124 0.84 -1.43 7.39
CA LYS A 124 0.59 -2.81 7.78
C LYS A 124 -0.27 -2.87 9.03
N ILE A 125 -1.29 -3.72 9.02
CA ILE A 125 -2.19 -3.99 10.13
C ILE A 125 -2.23 -5.49 10.36
N LYS A 126 -1.74 -5.94 11.52
CA LYS A 126 -1.90 -7.33 11.97
C LYS A 126 -3.26 -7.48 12.66
N LEU A 127 -4.14 -8.27 12.07
CA LEU A 127 -5.48 -8.54 12.57
C LEU A 127 -5.44 -9.50 13.77
N ALA A 128 -6.34 -9.28 14.72
CA ALA A 128 -6.52 -10.10 15.91
C ALA A 128 -7.95 -9.91 16.44
N ASP A 129 -8.40 -10.83 17.31
CA ASP A 129 -9.77 -10.86 17.83
C ASP A 129 -10.11 -9.69 18.77
N GLN A 130 -9.12 -8.91 19.19
CA GLN A 130 -9.30 -7.81 20.14
C GLN A 130 -8.65 -6.52 19.61
N PRO A 131 -9.36 -5.38 19.58
CA PRO A 131 -8.83 -4.11 19.10
C PRO A 131 -7.52 -3.70 19.78
N GLY A 132 -7.42 -3.85 21.11
CA GLY A 132 -6.20 -3.53 21.84
C GLY A 132 -4.99 -4.39 21.44
N LYS A 133 -5.20 -5.64 20.98
CA LYS A 133 -4.10 -6.48 20.46
C LYS A 133 -3.62 -5.97 19.10
N VAL A 134 -4.56 -5.61 18.22
CA VAL A 134 -4.26 -5.01 16.91
C VAL A 134 -3.45 -3.73 17.09
N VAL A 135 -3.92 -2.84 17.97
CA VAL A 135 -3.25 -1.54 18.21
C VAL A 135 -1.86 -1.71 18.80
N ARG A 136 -1.68 -2.59 19.81
CA ARG A 136 -0.35 -2.86 20.38
C ARG A 136 0.62 -3.48 19.38
N GLN A 137 0.12 -4.24 18.39
CA GLN A 137 0.99 -4.72 17.32
C GLN A 137 1.34 -3.59 16.35
N ALA A 138 0.38 -2.73 16.00
CA ALA A 138 0.64 -1.56 15.16
C ALA A 138 1.64 -0.58 15.80
N GLU A 139 1.58 -0.41 17.13
CA GLU A 139 2.57 0.33 17.92
C GLU A 139 3.99 -0.24 17.71
N ARG A 140 4.16 -1.55 17.93
CA ARG A 140 5.45 -2.23 17.76
C ARG A 140 5.96 -2.12 16.33
N ASP A 141 5.11 -2.43 15.34
CA ASP A 141 5.47 -2.36 13.92
C ASP A 141 5.86 -0.92 13.51
N ALA A 142 5.17 0.09 14.03
CA ALA A 142 5.50 1.50 13.78
C ALA A 142 6.86 1.90 14.38
N LEU A 143 7.11 1.52 15.64
CA LEU A 143 8.37 1.84 16.33
C LEU A 143 9.56 1.11 15.70
N GLU A 144 9.40 -0.18 15.37
CA GLU A 144 10.41 -0.98 14.69
C GLU A 144 10.77 -0.35 13.34
N MET A 145 9.77 -0.01 12.53
CA MET A 145 9.99 0.65 11.24
C MET A 145 10.71 1.99 11.40
N TYR A 146 10.33 2.81 12.40
CA TYR A 146 11.00 4.06 12.70
C TYR A 146 12.49 3.85 12.99
N TRP A 147 12.83 2.96 13.92
CA TRP A 147 14.22 2.72 14.31
C TRP A 147 15.05 2.14 13.17
N GLN A 148 14.51 1.19 12.41
CA GLN A 148 15.21 0.65 11.24
C GLN A 148 15.64 1.74 10.26
N VAL A 149 14.78 2.72 10.00
CA VAL A 149 15.07 3.82 9.06
C VAL A 149 15.96 4.87 9.70
N ARG A 150 15.73 5.18 10.98
CA ARG A 150 16.54 6.14 11.74
C ARG A 150 18.00 5.69 11.81
N ASP A 151 18.22 4.43 12.17
CA ASP A 151 19.56 3.84 12.31
C ASP A 151 20.27 3.78 10.95
N ALA A 152 19.55 3.41 9.89
CA ALA A 152 20.09 3.40 8.53
C ALA A 152 20.51 4.80 8.06
N PHE A 153 19.70 5.83 8.37
CA PHE A 153 20.02 7.22 8.05
C PHE A 153 21.20 7.73 8.88
N GLU A 154 21.23 7.43 10.17
CA GLU A 154 22.31 7.85 11.07
C GLU A 154 23.64 7.20 10.69
N HIS A 155 23.62 5.91 10.31
CA HIS A 155 24.78 5.23 9.75
C HIS A 155 25.36 5.98 8.54
N ASP A 156 24.52 6.32 7.56
CA ASP A 156 24.98 7.03 6.36
C ASP A 156 25.45 8.46 6.65
N LEU A 157 24.81 9.13 7.62
CA LEU A 157 25.21 10.46 8.07
C LEU A 157 26.60 10.43 8.72
N ASN A 158 26.85 9.45 9.59
CA ASN A 158 28.14 9.25 10.25
C ASN A 158 29.24 8.86 9.26
N ALA A 159 28.88 8.07 8.24
CA ALA A 159 29.75 7.74 7.12
C ALA A 159 29.99 8.91 6.15
N LYS A 160 29.33 10.07 6.36
CA LYS A 160 29.37 11.24 5.47
C LYS A 160 29.05 10.87 4.02
N ALA A 161 28.03 10.02 3.84
CA ALA A 161 27.66 9.52 2.54
C ALA A 161 27.38 10.68 1.56
N PRO A 162 28.01 10.70 0.37
CA PRO A 162 27.98 11.86 -0.53
C PRO A 162 26.58 12.18 -1.06
N PHE A 163 25.68 11.19 -1.11
CA PHE A 163 24.30 11.36 -1.53
C PHE A 163 23.42 12.09 -0.49
N LEU A 164 23.88 12.20 0.77
CA LEU A 164 23.16 12.92 1.83
C LEU A 164 23.50 14.41 1.80
N THR A 165 22.96 15.12 0.82
CA THR A 165 23.00 16.59 0.80
C THR A 165 22.27 17.19 2.01
N VAL A 166 22.49 18.49 2.27
CA VAL A 166 21.76 19.22 3.33
C VAL A 166 20.25 19.14 3.12
N ALA A 167 19.78 19.30 1.88
CA ALA A 167 18.37 19.22 1.54
C ALA A 167 17.81 17.80 1.75
N ALA A 168 18.53 16.77 1.27
CA ALA A 168 18.14 15.38 1.46
C ALA A 168 18.07 14.99 2.94
N SER A 169 19.07 15.41 3.72
CA SER A 169 19.11 15.18 5.17
C SER A 169 17.98 15.89 5.90
N GLY A 170 17.66 17.13 5.51
CA GLY A 170 16.53 17.88 6.07
C GLY A 170 15.18 17.22 5.79
N ASP A 171 14.98 16.74 4.56
CA ASP A 171 13.75 16.04 4.18
C ASP A 171 13.55 14.71 4.94
N LEU A 172 14.61 13.90 5.03
CA LEU A 172 14.60 12.64 5.78
C LEU A 172 14.32 12.87 7.28
N ARG A 173 14.96 13.88 7.89
CA ARG A 173 14.70 14.26 9.29
C ARG A 173 13.26 14.68 9.50
N SER A 174 12.73 15.56 8.64
CA SER A 174 11.34 16.02 8.74
C SER A 174 10.34 14.87 8.70
N LYS A 175 10.55 13.88 7.82
CA LYS A 175 9.71 12.66 7.77
C LYS A 175 9.83 11.82 9.03
N LEU A 176 11.06 11.59 9.53
CA LEU A 176 11.27 10.85 10.78
C LEU A 176 10.66 11.57 11.98
N ASP A 177 10.77 12.89 12.07
CA ASP A 177 10.18 13.69 13.14
C ASP A 177 8.64 13.61 13.11
N GLN A 178 8.04 13.66 11.91
CA GLN A 178 6.60 13.44 11.73
C GLN A 178 6.17 12.01 12.12
N ALA A 179 6.99 11.00 11.78
CA ALA A 179 6.73 9.62 12.17
C ALA A 179 6.72 9.46 13.70
N PHE A 180 7.73 9.98 14.39
CA PHE A 180 7.85 9.84 15.84
C PHE A 180 6.81 10.69 16.60
N SER A 181 6.48 11.86 16.09
CA SER A 181 5.39 12.70 16.63
C SER A 181 4.05 11.96 16.54
N ALA A 182 3.75 11.33 15.40
CA ALA A 182 2.56 10.52 15.24
C ALA A 182 2.56 9.29 16.15
N TYR A 183 3.71 8.61 16.28
CA TYR A 183 3.87 7.49 17.21
C TYR A 183 3.54 7.90 18.66
N SER A 184 4.05 9.05 19.11
CA SER A 184 3.85 9.56 20.46
C SER A 184 2.39 9.87 20.75
N LEU A 185 1.67 10.45 19.79
CA LEU A 185 0.21 10.66 19.88
C LEU A 185 -0.56 9.32 19.92
N GLY A 186 -0.09 8.31 19.20
CA GLY A 186 -0.67 6.96 19.26
C GLY A 186 -0.54 6.35 20.64
N LEU A 187 0.64 6.49 21.27
CA LEU A 187 0.92 6.00 22.62
C LEU A 187 0.04 6.69 23.67
N ASP A 188 -0.14 8.01 23.55
CA ASP A 188 -1.06 8.77 24.40
C ASP A 188 -2.49 8.21 24.33
N ARG A 189 -3.03 8.05 23.12
CA ARG A 189 -4.38 7.53 22.90
C ARG A 189 -4.54 6.07 23.37
N ALA A 190 -3.54 5.23 23.13
CA ALA A 190 -3.50 3.85 23.61
C ALA A 190 -3.49 3.77 25.15
N SER A 191 -2.78 4.69 25.80
CA SER A 191 -2.71 4.78 27.26
C SER A 191 -4.06 5.18 27.84
N PHE A 192 -4.71 6.21 27.28
CA PHE A 192 -6.08 6.58 27.67
C PHE A 192 -7.09 5.47 27.43
N ALA A 193 -6.98 4.74 26.32
CA ALA A 193 -7.85 3.60 26.04
C ALA A 193 -7.71 2.50 27.11
N SER A 194 -6.51 2.28 27.62
CA SER A 194 -6.23 1.26 28.65
C SER A 194 -6.82 1.62 30.02
N LEU A 195 -7.06 2.91 30.29
CA LEU A 195 -7.65 3.40 31.53
C LEU A 195 -9.18 3.60 31.43
N GLN A 196 -9.76 3.44 30.24
CA GLN A 196 -11.17 3.71 29.98
C GLN A 196 -12.06 2.51 30.34
N SER A 197 -13.09 2.75 31.16
CA SER A 197 -14.07 1.75 31.58
C SER A 197 -15.25 1.62 30.62
N ASP A 198 -15.68 2.71 29.98
CA ASP A 198 -16.72 2.68 28.95
C ASP A 198 -16.19 2.02 27.66
N GLU A 199 -16.85 0.96 27.21
CA GLU A 199 -16.40 0.17 26.08
C GLU A 199 -16.36 0.97 24.77
N ASN A 200 -17.39 1.78 24.52
CA ASN A 200 -17.47 2.58 23.29
C ASN A 200 -16.40 3.67 23.25
N ALA A 201 -16.19 4.37 24.35
CA ALA A 201 -15.11 5.35 24.48
C ALA A 201 -13.74 4.69 24.33
N ARG A 202 -13.55 3.50 24.91
CA ARG A 202 -12.31 2.72 24.77
C ARG A 202 -12.05 2.33 23.33
N ILE A 203 -13.06 1.84 22.60
CA ILE A 203 -12.94 1.48 21.18
C ILE A 203 -12.58 2.70 20.33
N ARG A 204 -13.19 3.87 20.58
CA ARG A 204 -12.84 5.11 19.88
C ARG A 204 -11.37 5.51 20.10
N LEU A 205 -10.90 5.46 21.34
CA LEU A 205 -9.50 5.75 21.66
C LEU A 205 -8.54 4.75 21.01
N TRP A 206 -8.89 3.46 20.94
CA TRP A 206 -8.12 2.47 20.19
C TRP A 206 -8.07 2.78 18.69
N ALA A 207 -9.18 3.22 18.09
CA ALA A 207 -9.21 3.60 16.69
C ALA A 207 -8.37 4.87 16.40
N GLU A 208 -8.40 5.85 17.29
CA GLU A 208 -7.53 7.04 17.22
C GLU A 208 -6.05 6.64 17.31
N ALA A 209 -5.68 5.81 18.28
CA ALA A 209 -4.33 5.29 18.41
C ALA A 209 -3.87 4.57 17.14
N MET A 210 -4.73 3.71 16.56
CA MET A 210 -4.44 3.01 15.31
C MET A 210 -4.17 3.98 14.15
N SER A 211 -4.95 5.05 14.05
CA SER A 211 -4.79 6.07 13.00
C SER A 211 -3.44 6.79 13.13
N HIS A 212 -3.00 7.05 14.37
CA HIS A 212 -1.70 7.65 14.66
C HIS A 212 -0.54 6.70 14.35
N TYR A 213 -0.63 5.41 14.73
CA TYR A 213 0.39 4.43 14.37
C TYR A 213 0.46 4.16 12.86
N ALA A 214 -0.67 4.18 12.16
CA ALA A 214 -0.71 4.14 10.70
C ALA A 214 0.04 5.33 10.08
N LYS A 215 -0.17 6.55 10.60
CA LYS A 215 0.54 7.74 10.17
C LYS A 215 2.05 7.67 10.48
N ALA A 216 2.42 7.08 11.61
CA ALA A 216 3.83 6.84 11.96
C ALA A 216 4.51 5.89 10.97
N GLN A 217 3.87 4.74 10.65
CA GLN A 217 4.36 3.81 9.62
C GLN A 217 4.46 4.50 8.26
N LEU A 218 3.47 5.30 7.86
CA LEU A 218 3.46 6.00 6.59
C LEU A 218 4.70 6.90 6.42
N TYR A 219 4.99 7.77 7.38
CA TYR A 219 6.15 8.66 7.28
C TYR A 219 7.49 7.93 7.39
N ALA A 220 7.57 6.90 8.24
CA ALA A 220 8.76 6.07 8.30
C ALA A 220 9.01 5.34 6.96
N GLY A 221 7.95 4.82 6.32
CA GLY A 221 7.99 4.24 4.99
C GLY A 221 8.45 5.25 3.92
N MET A 222 7.91 6.47 3.94
CA MET A 222 8.33 7.54 3.03
C MET A 222 9.82 7.89 3.21
N ALA A 223 10.30 7.96 4.45
CA ALA A 223 11.71 8.20 4.74
C ALA A 223 12.59 7.04 4.25
N LYS A 224 12.15 5.79 4.46
CA LYS A 224 12.83 4.58 3.97
C LYS A 224 13.00 4.62 2.45
N THR A 225 11.90 4.87 1.72
CA THR A 225 11.91 4.93 0.26
C THR A 225 12.77 6.07 -0.26
N ALA A 226 12.71 7.25 0.37
CA ALA A 226 13.58 8.36 0.00
C ALA A 226 15.07 8.02 0.19
N LEU A 227 15.43 7.41 1.32
CA LEU A 227 16.81 7.01 1.60
C LEU A 227 17.32 5.96 0.59
N LEU A 228 16.51 4.95 0.27
CA LEU A 228 16.85 3.92 -0.71
C LEU A 228 17.05 4.51 -2.11
N LYS A 229 16.16 5.40 -2.56
CA LYS A 229 16.28 6.07 -3.86
C LYS A 229 17.56 6.90 -3.98
N LEU A 230 17.94 7.60 -2.90
CA LEU A 230 19.20 8.36 -2.87
C LEU A 230 20.42 7.44 -3.00
N ARG A 231 20.41 6.29 -2.31
CA ARG A 231 21.48 5.29 -2.42
C ARG A 231 21.58 4.69 -3.83
N GLU A 232 20.45 4.39 -4.45
CA GLU A 232 20.39 3.80 -5.81
C GLU A 232 20.82 4.79 -6.89
N SER A 233 20.47 6.06 -6.77
CA SER A 233 20.81 7.10 -7.75
C SER A 233 22.29 7.50 -7.76
N ASN A 234 23.09 6.97 -6.83
CA ASN A 234 24.51 7.26 -6.66
C ASN A 234 25.40 5.99 -6.72
N ARG A 235 24.84 4.88 -7.22
CA ARG A 235 25.60 3.69 -7.63
C ARG A 235 25.86 3.74 -9.13
#